data_AF-A0A9P5WVX0-F1
#
_entry.id   AF-A0A9P5WVX0-F1
#
_cell.length_a   1.000
_cell.length_b   1.000
_cell.length_c   1.000
_cell.angle_alpha   90.00
_cell.angle_beta   90.00
_cell.angle_gamma   90.00
#
_symmetry.space_group_name_H-M   'P 1'
#
loop_
_entity.id
_entity.type
_entity.pdbx_description
1 polymer ?
#
loop_
_entity_poly.entity_id
_entity_poly.type
_entity_poly.pdbx_seq_one_letter_code
_entity_poly.pdbx_strand_id
1 'polypeptide(L)' 'LMTISHEDHIQLAIQAINNSPMLSDGTQKLKIHTAAHDFGIPCLTLCDWIQGIPTCKQAHEHECLLTSTQEDVLVL' A
#
# COMPACT_ATOMS: atom_id res chain seq x y z
N LEU A 1 8.73 21.76 1.03
CA LEU A 1 8.02 20.81 0.14
C LEU A 1 7.89 19.52 0.93
N MET A 2 6.69 19.20 1.43
CA MET A 2 6.46 17.92 2.11
C MET A 2 6.61 16.82 1.06
N THR A 3 7.68 16.04 1.14
CA THR A 3 7.84 14.79 0.40
C THR A 3 6.81 13.82 0.95
N ILE A 4 5.72 13.62 0.22
CA ILE A 4 4.70 12.61 0.53
C ILE A 4 5.42 11.25 0.53
N SER A 5 5.24 10.46 1.58
CA SER A 5 5.82 9.11 1.65
C SER A 5 5.22 8.23 0.56
N HIS A 6 5.96 7.21 0.11
CA HIS A 6 5.44 6.23 -0.84
C HIS A 6 4.16 5.56 -0.31
N GLU A 7 4.11 5.31 1.00
CA GLU A 7 2.95 4.73 1.69
C GLU A 7 1.73 5.66 1.68
N ASP A 8 1.93 6.96 1.95
CA ASP A 8 0.88 7.97 1.87
C ASP A 8 0.33 8.07 0.44
N HIS A 9 1.20 7.92 -0.57
CA HIS A 9 0.80 7.95 -1.98
C HIS A 9 -0.08 6.75 -2.35
N ILE A 10 0.24 5.56 -1.82
CA ILE A 10 -0.60 4.36 -1.97
C ILE A 10 -1.94 4.54 -1.26
N GLN A 11 -1.95 5.08 -0.04
CA GLN A 11 -3.19 5.37 0.71
C GLN A 11 -4.09 6.34 -0.05
N LEU A 12 -3.53 7.38 -0.65
CA LEU A 12 -4.28 8.32 -1.49
C LEU A 12 -4.88 7.65 -2.74
N ALA A 13 -4.14 6.75 -3.39
CA ALA A 13 -4.65 5.98 -4.53
C ALA A 13 -5.82 5.07 -4.12
N ILE A 14 -5.73 4.40 -2.97
CA ILE A 14 -6.80 3.57 -2.42
C ILE A 14 -8.02 4.42 -2.05
N GLN A 15 -7.82 5.59 -1.44
CA GLN A 15 -8.91 6.51 -1.14
C GLN A 15 -9.60 7.03 -2.40
N ALA A 16 -8.85 7.33 -3.46
CA ALA A 16 -9.43 7.76 -4.73
C ALA A 16 -10.30 6.67 -5.37
N ILE A 17 -9.85 5.40 -5.30
CA ILE A 17 -10.62 4.22 -5.71
C ILE A 17 -11.91 4.13 -4.89
N ASN A 18 -11.81 4.15 -3.56
CA ASN A 18 -12.95 4.02 -2.66
C ASN A 18 -13.97 5.15 -2.74
N ASN A 19 -13.52 6.38 -2.99
CA ASN A 19 -14.37 7.56 -3.16
C ASN A 19 -14.92 7.69 -4.58
N SER A 20 -14.49 6.82 -5.51
CA SER A 20 -15.02 6.83 -6.86
C SER A 20 -16.50 6.43 -6.83
N PRO A 21 -17.36 7.13 -7.59
CA PRO A 21 -18.75 6.71 -7.74
C PRO A 21 -18.83 5.29 -8.29
N MET A 22 -19.80 4.52 -7.80
CA MET A 22 -20.12 3.20 -8.34
C MET A 22 -20.91 3.34 -9.64
N LEU A 23 -20.61 2.48 -10.59
CA LEU A 23 -21.37 2.26 -11.80
C LEU A 23 -22.60 1.39 -11.50
N SER A 24 -23.54 1.35 -12.44
CA SER A 24 -24.81 0.61 -12.33
C SER A 24 -24.65 -0.90 -12.15
N ASP A 25 -23.47 -1.43 -12.48
CA ASP A 25 -23.10 -2.85 -12.36
C ASP A 25 -22.48 -3.19 -10.99
N GLY A 26 -22.36 -2.20 -10.09
CA GLY A 26 -21.74 -2.37 -8.79
C GLY A 26 -20.21 -2.27 -8.80
N THR A 27 -19.59 -1.97 -9.93
CA THR A 27 -18.14 -1.72 -10.00
C THR A 27 -17.81 -0.26 -9.71
N GLN A 28 -16.66 0.02 -9.12
CA GLN A 28 -16.19 1.40 -9.00
C GLN A 28 -15.80 1.95 -10.38
N LYS A 29 -16.20 3.20 -10.64
CA LYS A 29 -15.86 3.91 -11.89
C LYS A 29 -14.35 4.03 -12.08
N LEU A 30 -13.60 4.29 -11.01
CA LEU A 30 -12.14 4.26 -11.02
C LEU A 30 -11.66 2.84 -10.78
N LYS A 31 -11.00 2.27 -11.78
CA LYS A 31 -10.38 0.95 -11.68
C LYS A 31 -8.99 1.05 -11.05
N ILE A 32 -8.58 -0.02 -10.38
CA ILE A 32 -7.25 -0.16 -9.78
C ILE A 32 -6.15 0.14 -10.80
N HIS A 33 -6.26 -0.36 -12.03
CA HIS A 33 -5.27 -0.10 -13.09
C HIS A 33 -5.18 1.39 -13.47
N THR A 34 -6.30 2.10 -13.49
CA THR A 34 -6.32 3.54 -13.80
C THR A 34 -5.72 4.33 -12.65
N ALA A 35 -6.08 4.03 -11.41
CA ALA A 35 -5.48 4.65 -10.23
C ALA A 35 -3.97 4.35 -10.11
N ALA A 36 -3.55 3.12 -10.40
CA ALA A 36 -2.14 2.74 -10.44
C ALA A 36 -1.35 3.62 -11.42
N HIS A 37 -1.90 3.85 -12.62
CA HIS A 37 -1.29 4.74 -13.61
C HIS A 37 -1.27 6.20 -13.14
N ASP A 38 -2.39 6.72 -12.64
CA ASP A 38 -2.54 8.14 -12.27
C ASP A 38 -1.66 8.53 -11.06
N PHE A 39 -1.45 7.58 -10.14
CA PHE A 39 -0.61 7.76 -8.96
C PHE A 39 0.84 7.25 -9.16
N GLY A 40 1.16 6.68 -10.33
CA GLY A 40 2.51 6.17 -10.63
C GLY A 40 2.92 4.97 -9.75
N ILE A 41 1.97 4.13 -9.38
CA ILE A 41 2.15 2.98 -8.48
C ILE A 41 2.04 1.69 -9.31
N PRO A 42 2.90 0.68 -9.11
CA PRO A 42 2.70 -0.61 -9.77
C PRO A 42 1.33 -1.20 -9.42
N CYS A 43 0.59 -1.64 -10.44
CA CYS A 43 -0.76 -2.17 -10.24
C CYS A 43 -0.78 -3.37 -9.28
N LEU A 44 0.26 -4.20 -9.29
CA LEU A 44 0.41 -5.33 -8.38
C LEU A 44 0.50 -4.86 -6.92
N THR A 45 1.36 -3.87 -6.65
CA THR A 45 1.50 -3.25 -5.32
C THR A 45 0.17 -2.67 -4.84
N LEU A 46 -0.56 -1.97 -5.70
CA LEU A 46 -1.86 -1.40 -5.31
C LEU A 46 -2.91 -2.49 -5.03
N CYS A 47 -2.92 -3.59 -5.80
CA CYS A 47 -3.76 -4.75 -5.53
C CYS A 47 -3.42 -5.41 -4.20
N ASP A 48 -2.13 -5.65 -3.92
CA ASP A 48 -1.67 -6.28 -2.68
C ASP A 48 -2.11 -5.47 -1.46
N TRP A 49 -1.96 -4.15 -1.53
CA TRP A 49 -2.41 -3.24 -0.47
C TRP A 49 -3.92 -3.23 -0.26
N ILE A 50 -4.73 -3.26 -1.33
CA ILE A 50 -6.19 -3.33 -1.23
C ILE A 50 -6.64 -4.67 -0.62
N GLN A 51 -5.92 -5.75 -0.91
CA GLN A 51 -6.18 -7.08 -0.35
C GLN A 51 -5.66 -7.23 1.09
N GLY A 52 -5.02 -6.20 1.64
CA GLY A 52 -4.43 -6.25 2.98
C GLY A 52 -3.24 -7.20 3.07
N ILE A 53 -2.56 -7.50 1.95
CA ILE A 53 -1.33 -8.27 1.96
C ILE A 53 -0.25 -7.39 2.60
N PRO A 54 0.30 -7.78 3.76
CA PRO A 54 1.29 -6.97 4.45
C PRO A 54 2.51 -6.80 3.56
N THR A 55 3.02 -5.56 3.49
CA THR A 55 4.32 -5.32 2.84
C THR A 55 5.41 -6.11 3.55
N CYS A 56 6.51 -6.45 2.88
CA CYS A 56 7.65 -7.14 3.53
C CYS A 56 8.10 -6.42 4.82
N LYS A 57 7.98 -5.08 4.88
CA LYS A 57 8.26 -4.28 6.07
C LYS A 57 7.25 -4.54 7.20
N GLN A 58 5.95 -4.54 6.90
CA GLN A 58 4.90 -4.84 7.89
C GLN A 58 4.91 -6.30 8.32
N ALA A 59 5.16 -7.22 7.39
CA ALA A 59 5.37 -8.63 7.69
C ALA A 59 6.59 -8.82 8.59
N HIS A 60 7.69 -8.13 8.31
CA HIS A 60 8.88 -8.13 9.18
C HIS A 60 8.57 -7.52 10.55
N GLU A 61 7.98 -6.33 10.65
CA GLU A 61 7.57 -5.72 11.94
C GLU A 61 6.62 -6.61 12.75
N HIS A 62 5.74 -7.37 12.09
CA HIS A 62 4.77 -8.25 12.74
C HIS A 62 5.35 -9.63 13.09
N GLU A 63 6.29 -10.16 12.30
CA GLU A 63 7.00 -11.43 12.54
C GLU A 63 8.28 -11.24 13.37
N CYS A 64 8.73 -10.00 13.60
CA CYS A 64 9.86 -9.64 14.45
C CYS A 64 9.56 -10.01 15.91
N LEU A 65 9.88 -11.26 16.26
CA LEU A 65 10.04 -11.74 17.64
C LEU A 65 11.16 -11.01 18.40
N LEU A 66 11.94 -10.17 17.72
CA LEU A 66 13.06 -9.41 18.25
C LEU A 66 12.93 -7.94 17.89
N THR A 67 13.15 -7.07 18.88
CA THR A 67 13.24 -5.61 18.70
C THR A 67 14.45 -5.23 17.84
N SER A 68 14.43 -4.07 17.17
CA SER A 68 15.57 -3.59 16.35
C SER A 68 16.91 -3.59 17.11
N THR A 69 16.87 -3.40 18.43
CA THR A 69 18.05 -3.49 19.31
C THR A 69 18.63 -4.91 19.42
N GLN A 70 17.80 -5.94 19.26
CA GLN A 70 18.19 -7.34 19.35
C GLN A 70 18.74 -7.90 18.03
N GLU A 71 18.34 -7.34 16.88
CA GLU A 71 18.96 -7.67 15.59
C GLU A 71 20.39 -7.14 15.48
N ASP A 72 20.68 -5.98 16.08
CA ASP A 72 22.02 -5.36 16.09
C ASP A 72 23.07 -6.20 16.85
N VAL A 73 22.63 -7.07 17.78
CA VAL A 73 23.50 -7.96 18.57
C VAL A 73 23.91 -9.22 17.79
N LEU A 74 23.15 -9.62 16.76
CA LEU A 74 23.45 -10.82 15.95
C LEU A 74 24.50 -10.57 14.85
N VAL A 75 24.92 -9.31 14.65
CA VAL A 75 25.91 -8.90 13.66
C VAL A 75 27.32 -8.72 14.28
N LEU A 76 27.54 -9.20 15.52
CA LEU A 76 28.86 -9.23 16.17
C LEU A 76 29.49 -10.63 16.16
#